data_AF-A0A4P6KWS3-F1
#
_entry.id   AF-A0A4P6KWS3-F1
#
_cell.length_a   1.000
_cell.length_b   1.000
_cell.length_c   1.000
_cell.angle_alpha   90.00
_cell.angle_beta   90.00
_cell.angle_gamma   90.00
#
_symmetry.space_group_name_H-M   'P 1'
#
loop_
_entity.id
_entity.type
_entity.pdbx_description
1 polymer ?
#
loop_
_entity_poly.entity_id
_entity_poly.type
_entity_poly.pdbx_seq_one_letter_code
_entity_poly.pdbx_strand_id
1 'polypeptide(L)' 'MTTIEINLPRDLAEEAAELGLLKSQVVADLLRDEIRRRTFSDLIEHGGYATNGFAAPEEPDRVAPARRRKG' A
#
# COMPACT_ATOMS: atom_id res chain seq x y z
N MET A 1 5.67 -7.83 -24.20
CA MET A 1 4.35 -8.38 -23.82
C MET A 1 4.59 -9.77 -23.26
N THR A 2 4.13 -10.03 -22.04
CA THR A 2 4.32 -11.34 -21.38
C THR A 2 2.98 -12.05 -21.35
N THR A 3 2.97 -13.33 -21.70
CA THR A 3 1.77 -14.18 -21.62
C THR A 3 1.82 -14.97 -20.33
N ILE A 4 0.70 -15.02 -19.61
CA ILE A 4 0.54 -15.80 -18.37
C ILE A 4 -0.57 -16.80 -18.62
N GLU A 5 -0.29 -18.07 -18.37
CA GLU A 5 -1.27 -19.15 -18.41
C GLU A 5 -1.78 -19.41 -16.99
N ILE A 6 -3.09 -19.43 -16.82
CA ILE A 6 -3.75 -19.64 -15.53
C ILE A 6 -4.68 -20.84 -15.66
N ASN A 7 -4.43 -21.85 -14.85
CA ASN A 7 -5.33 -23.00 -14.72
C ASN A 7 -6.30 -22.74 -13.56
N LEU A 8 -7.59 -22.72 -13.87
CA LEU A 8 -8.65 -22.55 -12.89
C LEU A 8 -9.42 -23.87 -12.71
N PRO A 9 -9.81 -24.24 -11.48
CA PRO A 9 -10.83 -25.27 -11.27
C PRO A 9 -12.11 -24.93 -12.03
N ARG A 10 -12.82 -25.94 -12.51
CA ARG A 10 -14.04 -25.79 -13.32
C ARG A 10 -15.05 -24.85 -12.68
N ASP A 11 -15.41 -25.11 -11.42
CA ASP A 11 -16.45 -24.35 -10.71
C ASP A 11 -16.07 -22.86 -10.60
N LEU A 12 -14.80 -22.57 -10.33
CA LEU A 12 -14.29 -21.21 -10.23
C LEU A 12 -14.24 -20.52 -11.62
N ALA A 13 -13.93 -21.27 -12.67
CA ALA A 13 -13.96 -20.75 -14.04
C ALA A 13 -15.39 -20.42 -14.48
N GLU A 14 -16.37 -21.25 -14.10
CA GLU A 14 -17.79 -21.02 -14.40
C GLU A 14 -18.30 -19.76 -13.70
N GLU A 15 -18.07 -19.62 -12.40
CA GLU A 15 -18.45 -18.41 -11.65
C GLU A 15 -17.76 -17.14 -12.18
N ALA A 16 -16.45 -17.21 -12.44
CA ALA A 16 -15.71 -16.09 -13.01
C ALA A 16 -16.18 -15.71 -14.43
N ALA A 17 -16.65 -16.69 -15.21
CA ALA A 17 -17.24 -16.43 -16.52
C ALA A 17 -18.58 -15.69 -16.41
N GLU A 18 -19.45 -16.13 -15.50
CA GLU A 18 -20.75 -15.47 -15.23
C GLU A 18 -20.57 -14.02 -14.79
N LEU A 19 -19.56 -13.76 -13.96
CA LEU A 19 -19.20 -12.42 -13.49
C LEU A 19 -18.41 -11.60 -14.52
N GLY A 20 -18.06 -12.17 -15.68
CA GLY A 20 -17.32 -11.49 -16.74
C GLY A 20 -15.85 -11.21 -16.44
N LEU A 21 -15.27 -11.91 -15.47
CA LEU A 21 -13.91 -11.69 -14.95
C LEU A 21 -12.82 -12.32 -15.81
N LEU A 22 -13.16 -13.27 -16.69
CA LEU A 22 -12.19 -13.97 -17.54
C LEU A 22 -11.66 -13.17 -18.74
N LYS A 23 -12.15 -11.95 -18.95
CA LYS A 23 -11.61 -11.05 -19.99
C LYS A 23 -10.16 -10.71 -19.64
N SER A 24 -9.26 -10.83 -20.60
CA SER A 24 -7.82 -10.59 -20.39
C SER A 24 -7.52 -9.23 -19.75
N GLN A 25 -8.25 -8.19 -20.13
CA GLN A 25 -8.13 -6.86 -19.52
C GLN A 25 -8.51 -6.87 -18.03
N VAL A 26 -9.61 -7.52 -17.67
CA VAL A 26 -10.10 -7.60 -16.29
C VAL A 26 -9.13 -8.40 -15.42
N VAL A 27 -8.64 -9.54 -15.93
CA VAL A 27 -7.61 -10.34 -15.25
C VAL A 27 -6.34 -9.52 -15.03
N ALA A 28 -5.91 -8.74 -16.03
CA ALA A 28 -4.73 -7.89 -15.90
C ALA A 28 -4.92 -6.78 -14.86
N ASP A 29 -6.10 -6.19 -14.77
CA ASP A 29 -6.41 -5.15 -13.79
C ASP A 29 -6.45 -5.74 -12.37
N LEU A 30 -7.12 -6.89 -12.17
CA LEU A 30 -7.14 -7.61 -10.90
C LEU A 30 -5.74 -8.03 -10.45
N LEU A 31 -4.90 -8.50 -11.37
CA LEU A 31 -3.52 -8.88 -11.07
C LEU A 31 -2.69 -7.66 -10.66
N ARG A 32 -2.85 -6.51 -11.32
CA ARG A 32 -2.17 -5.27 -10.92
C ARG A 32 -2.60 -4.80 -9.53
N ASP A 33 -3.88 -4.87 -9.24
CA ASP A 33 -4.41 -4.49 -7.93
C ASP A 33 -3.88 -5.42 -6.84
N GLU A 34 -3.83 -6.73 -7.11
CA GLU A 34 -3.28 -7.71 -6.17
C GLU A 34 -1.78 -7.52 -5.93
N ILE A 35 -0.99 -7.28 -6.98
CA ILE A 35 0.45 -6.98 -6.83
C ILE A 35 0.64 -5.73 -6.00
N ARG A 36 -0.17 -4.68 -6.22
CA ARG A 36 -0.10 -3.43 -5.44
C ARG A 36 -0.42 -3.68 -3.97
N ARG A 37 -1.50 -4.42 -3.69
CA ARG A 37 -1.91 -4.76 -2.32
C ARG A 37 -0.82 -5.56 -1.59
N ARG A 38 -0.27 -6.59 -2.24
CA ARG A 38 0.81 -7.41 -1.67
C ARG A 38 2.07 -6.61 -1.44
N THR A 39 2.52 -5.85 -2.44
CA THR A 39 3.71 -4.99 -2.29
C THR A 39 3.55 -4.02 -1.13
N PHE A 40 2.36 -3.43 -0.96
CA PHE A 40 2.09 -2.56 0.18
C PHE A 40 2.09 -3.32 1.51
N SER A 41 1.45 -4.50 1.59
CA SER A 41 1.47 -5.35 2.79
C SER A 41 2.90 -5.74 3.15
N ASP A 42 3.68 -6.22 2.18
CA ASP A 42 5.07 -6.61 2.34
C ASP A 42 5.93 -5.42 2.81
N LEU A 43 5.69 -4.21 2.30
CA LEU A 43 6.36 -3.00 2.78
C LEU A 43 6.01 -2.66 4.24
N ILE A 44 4.77 -2.88 4.66
CA ILE A 44 4.36 -2.67 6.07
C ILE A 44 4.96 -3.76 6.98
N GLU A 45 4.94 -5.02 6.54
CA GLU A 45 5.39 -6.18 7.30
C GLU A 45 6.92 -6.27 7.39
N HIS A 46 7.65 -5.89 6.34
CA HIS A 46 9.11 -6.00 6.26
C HIS A 46 9.85 -4.67 6.24
N GLY A 47 9.21 -3.57 5.83
CA GLY A 47 9.81 -2.23 5.89
C GLY A 47 9.82 -1.65 7.30
N GLY A 48 9.15 -2.31 8.25
CA GLY A 48 8.76 -1.70 9.49
C GLY A 48 7.81 -0.55 9.22
N TYR A 49 6.97 -0.25 10.19
CA TYR A 49 6.84 1.16 10.48
C TYR A 49 8.26 1.71 10.58
N ALA A 50 8.58 2.74 9.81
CA ALA A 50 9.40 3.80 10.37
C ALA A 50 8.76 4.15 11.72
N THR A 51 9.28 3.54 12.78
CA THR A 51 9.00 3.85 14.17
C THR A 51 9.50 5.24 14.54
N ASN A 52 9.94 6.05 13.57
CA ASN A 52 10.22 7.46 13.70
C ASN A 52 9.46 8.22 12.59
N GLY A 53 8.30 8.79 12.89
CA GLY A 53 7.60 9.59 11.88
C GLY A 53 6.31 10.30 12.28
N PHE A 54 5.51 9.74 13.20
CA PHE A 54 4.60 10.59 13.99
C PHE A 54 5.43 11.28 15.08
N ALA A 55 6.39 12.11 14.66
CA ALA A 55 6.66 13.29 15.44
C ALA A 55 5.34 14.04 15.46
N ALA A 56 4.72 14.10 16.64
CA ALA A 56 3.79 15.19 16.94
C ALA A 56 4.39 16.47 16.35
N PRO A 57 3.61 17.32 15.65
CA PRO A 57 4.16 18.53 15.05
C PRO A 57 4.92 19.26 16.17
N GLU A 58 6.24 19.35 16.04
CA GLU A 58 7.05 20.13 16.96
C GLU A 58 6.39 21.50 17.02
N GLU A 59 5.87 21.88 18.18
CA GLU A 59 5.57 23.27 18.43
C GLU A 59 6.85 24.02 18.07
N PRO A 60 6.80 25.00 17.16
CA PRO A 60 7.98 25.72 16.78
C PRO A 60 8.50 26.38 18.05
N ASP A 61 9.67 25.88 18.48
CA ASP A 61 10.43 26.37 19.61
C ASP A 61 10.53 27.88 19.45
N ARG A 62 9.63 28.58 20.16
CA ARG A 62 9.54 30.03 20.12
C ARG A 62 10.84 30.46 20.76
N VAL A 63 11.77 30.90 19.91
CA VAL A 63 12.96 31.66 20.28
C VAL A 63 12.51 32.79 21.23
N ALA A 64 12.52 32.50 22.52
CA ALA A 64 12.28 33.46 23.57
C ALA A 64 13.65 34.04 23.92
N PRO A 65 13.92 35.32 23.60
CA PRO A 65 15.19 35.92 23.99
C PRO A 65 15.27 35.96 25.51
N ALA A 66 16.37 35.45 26.06
CA ALA A 66 16.67 35.48 27.48
C ALA A 66 16.56 36.91 28.02
N ARG A 67 15.48 37.20 28.75
CA ARG A 67 15.34 38.44 29.52
C ARG A 67 16.31 38.40 30.70
N ARG A 68 17.48 38.99 30.49
CA ARG A 68 18.44 39.34 31.55
C ARG A 68 17.73 40.23 32.58
N ARG A 69 17.40 39.68 33.76
CA ARG A 69 17.01 40.45 34.95
C ARG A 69 18.04 40.22 36.06
N LYS A 70 18.40 41.34 36.68
CA LYS A 70 19.48 41.62 37.64
C LYS A 70 19.66 40.60 38.78
N GLY A 71 20.93 40.40 39.14
CA GLY A 71 21.45 40.38 40.51
C GLY A 71 22.65 41.30 40.56
#